data_AF-A0AA35YLA7-F1
#
_entry.id   AF-A0AA35YLA7-F1
#
_cell.length_a   1.000
_cell.length_b   1.000
_cell.length_c   1.000
_cell.angle_alpha   90.00
_cell.angle_beta   90.00
_cell.angle_gamma   90.00
#
_symmetry.space_group_name_H-M   'P 1'
#
loop_
_entity.id
_entity.type
_entity.pdbx_description
1 polymer ?
#
loop_
_entity_poly.entity_id
_entity_poly.type
_entity_poly.pdbx_seq_one_letter_code
_entity_poly.pdbx_strand_id
1 'polypeptide(L)'
;MDKNDSSENEKKRRRDVRTRCQGKLRITRQEDGKWLVDSFNDTHNHDLTMTPTKVMKHRSHSSFHHSIEVESQRAVEEDEDFKTMNSRPILSSVHPIEVEAGQCYTRKMFDTFKKEWTEAITNLTHETIGKTIEESTYRVGQLDVDKKYWRSVTFRSLD
;
A
#
# COMPACT_ATOMS: atom_id res chain seq x y z
N MET A 1 31.23 -9.80 30.82
CA MET A 1 32.46 -9.76 30.01
C MET A 1 32.10 -10.24 28.62
N ASP A 2 32.03 -9.30 27.71
CA ASP A 2 31.40 -9.38 26.40
C ASP A 2 32.18 -10.30 25.44
N LYS A 3 31.48 -11.24 24.80
CA LYS A 3 32.00 -11.99 23.66
C LYS A 3 31.81 -11.13 22.42
N ASN A 4 32.91 -10.54 21.97
CA ASN A 4 32.99 -9.71 20.77
C ASN A 4 32.84 -10.62 19.53
N ASP A 5 31.65 -10.62 18.93
CA ASP A 5 31.37 -11.34 17.68
C ASP A 5 31.74 -10.44 16.49
N SER A 6 33.04 -10.32 16.24
CA SER A 6 33.53 -9.69 15.01
C SER A 6 33.47 -10.71 13.88
N SER A 7 32.25 -10.96 13.37
CA SER A 7 32.07 -11.60 12.07
C SER A 7 32.49 -10.59 10.99
N GLU A 8 33.79 -10.42 10.84
CA GLU A 8 34.38 -9.63 9.76
C GLU A 8 33.98 -10.31 8.46
N ASN A 9 33.09 -9.65 7.72
CA ASN A 9 32.56 -10.12 6.45
C ASN A 9 33.71 -10.11 5.44
N GLU A 10 34.54 -11.16 5.45
CA GLU A 10 35.59 -11.39 4.47
C GLU A 10 34.93 -11.48 3.10
N LYS A 11 34.82 -10.33 2.43
CA LYS A 11 34.55 -10.26 1.00
C LYS A 11 35.70 -11.01 0.33
N LYS A 12 35.50 -12.31 0.05
CA LYS A 12 36.41 -13.13 -0.75
C LYS A 12 36.69 -12.35 -2.04
N ARG A 13 37.88 -11.73 -2.10
CA ARG A 13 38.32 -11.01 -3.28
C ARG A 13 38.36 -12.04 -4.40
N ARG A 14 37.50 -11.86 -5.41
CA ARG A 14 37.55 -12.67 -6.63
C ARG A 14 38.99 -12.61 -7.14
N ARG A 15 39.62 -13.77 -7.35
CA ARG A 15 40.97 -13.83 -7.94
C ARG A 15 40.94 -13.03 -9.23
N ASP A 16 41.83 -12.05 -9.34
CA ASP A 16 41.96 -11.26 -10.56
C ASP A 16 42.48 -12.19 -11.67
N VAL A 17 41.59 -12.53 -12.60
CA VAL A 17 41.90 -13.39 -13.75
C VAL A 17 42.44 -12.55 -14.93
N ARG A 18 42.69 -11.26 -14.72
CA ARG A 18 43.14 -10.34 -15.76
C ARG A 18 44.61 -10.60 -16.08
N THR A 19 44.82 -11.39 -17.13
CA THR A 19 46.11 -11.70 -17.76
C THR A 19 46.80 -10.48 -18.39
N ARG A 20 46.20 -9.29 -18.31
CA ARG A 20 46.63 -8.06 -19.01
C ARG A 20 46.78 -8.29 -20.53
N CYS A 21 45.96 -9.17 -21.11
CA CYS A 21 45.91 -9.41 -22.54
C CYS A 21 45.56 -8.12 -23.31
N GLN A 22 46.22 -7.91 -24.45
CA GLN A 22 46.00 -6.77 -25.34
C GLN A 22 45.04 -7.09 -26.50
N GLY A 23 44.54 -8.33 -26.56
CA GLY A 23 43.54 -8.75 -27.53
C GLY A 23 42.30 -7.86 -27.45
N LYS A 24 41.86 -7.32 -28.59
CA LYS A 24 40.68 -6.45 -28.69
C LYS A 24 40.00 -6.59 -30.04
N LEU A 25 38.69 -6.52 -30.03
CA LEU A 25 37.86 -6.32 -31.22
C LEU A 25 36.87 -5.21 -30.90
N ARG A 26 36.91 -4.12 -31.66
CA ARG A 26 35.97 -3.02 -31.53
C ARG A 26 35.23 -2.86 -32.86
N ILE A 27 33.91 -2.96 -32.75
CA ILE A 27 32.99 -2.93 -33.89
C ILE A 27 32.05 -1.75 -33.66
N THR A 28 31.92 -0.91 -34.68
CA THR A 28 31.06 0.26 -34.65
C THR A 28 29.96 0.11 -35.71
N ARG A 29 28.72 0.45 -35.35
CA ARG A 29 27.58 0.46 -36.28
C ARG A 29 27.57 1.79 -37.03
N GLN A 30 27.65 1.74 -38.36
CA GLN A 30 27.59 2.91 -39.24
C GLN A 30 26.15 3.40 -39.42
N GLU A 31 25.96 4.63 -39.89
CA GLU A 31 24.65 5.23 -40.16
C GLU A 31 23.89 4.51 -41.28
N ASP A 32 24.60 3.88 -42.21
CA ASP A 32 24.02 3.04 -43.28
C ASP A 32 23.54 1.65 -42.78
N GLY A 33 23.64 1.40 -41.47
CA GLY A 33 23.24 0.16 -40.82
C GLY A 33 24.27 -0.97 -40.90
N LYS A 34 25.42 -0.78 -41.57
CA LYS A 34 26.47 -1.79 -41.64
C LYS A 34 27.38 -1.77 -40.43
N TRP A 35 28.04 -2.89 -40.17
CA TRP A 35 29.01 -3.04 -39.09
C TRP A 35 30.43 -2.86 -39.63
N LEU A 36 31.19 -1.96 -39.02
CA LEU A 36 32.60 -1.74 -39.31
C LEU A 36 33.45 -2.24 -38.15
N VAL A 37 34.41 -3.12 -38.44
CA VAL A 37 35.48 -3.45 -37.50
C VAL A 37 36.48 -2.31 -37.51
N ASP A 38 36.50 -1.52 -36.44
CA ASP A 38 37.32 -0.31 -36.37
C ASP A 38 38.72 -0.58 -35.78
N SER A 39 38.88 -1.65 -35.01
CA SER A 39 40.14 -2.01 -34.36
C SER A 39 40.13 -3.48 -33.98
N PHE A 40 41.12 -4.20 -34.49
CA PHE A 40 41.32 -5.61 -34.23
C PHE A 40 42.77 -5.85 -33.81
N ASN A 41 42.96 -6.50 -32.67
CA ASN A 41 44.23 -7.05 -32.22
C ASN A 41 43.97 -8.48 -31.77
N ASP A 42 44.53 -9.44 -32.49
CA ASP A 42 44.39 -10.88 -32.20
C ASP A 42 45.59 -11.46 -31.44
N THR A 43 46.48 -10.60 -30.93
CA THR A 43 47.62 -11.05 -30.15
C THR A 43 47.17 -11.34 -28.72
N HIS A 44 47.30 -12.61 -28.31
CA HIS A 44 46.98 -13.05 -26.95
C HIS A 44 48.24 -13.51 -26.22
N ASN A 45 48.29 -13.25 -24.91
CA ASN A 45 49.36 -13.71 -24.03
C ASN A 45 48.93 -14.93 -23.17
N HIS A 46 47.84 -15.57 -23.55
CA HIS A 46 47.27 -16.76 -22.93
C HIS A 46 46.51 -17.56 -23.99
N ASP A 47 46.24 -18.83 -23.69
CA ASP A 47 45.41 -19.66 -24.57
C ASP A 47 43.97 -19.14 -24.61
N LEU A 48 43.37 -19.15 -25.79
CA LEU A 48 41.95 -18.90 -25.98
C LEU A 48 41.18 -20.11 -25.44
N THR A 49 40.73 -20.05 -24.19
CA THR A 49 39.93 -21.13 -23.60
C THR A 49 38.59 -21.25 -24.33
N MET A 50 38.46 -22.27 -25.17
CA MET A 50 37.27 -22.55 -25.99
C MET A 50 36.08 -23.14 -25.21
N THR A 51 36.17 -23.30 -23.88
CA THR A 51 35.07 -23.83 -23.06
C THR A 51 34.19 -22.68 -22.52
N PRO A 52 32.97 -22.46 -23.07
CA PRO A 52 32.11 -21.34 -22.69
C PRO A 52 31.47 -21.51 -21.30
N THR A 53 31.71 -22.64 -20.63
CA THR A 53 30.99 -23.09 -19.45
C THR A 53 31.34 -22.34 -18.15
N LYS A 54 32.36 -21.46 -18.17
CA LYS A 54 32.82 -20.70 -16.99
C LYS A 54 32.55 -19.19 -17.04
N VAL A 55 31.87 -18.68 -18.07
CA VAL A 55 31.53 -17.26 -18.12
C VAL A 55 30.39 -16.98 -17.15
N MET A 56 30.62 -16.11 -16.17
CA MET A 56 29.56 -15.60 -15.30
C MET A 56 28.49 -14.95 -16.18
N LYS A 57 27.26 -15.47 -16.14
CA LYS A 57 26.14 -14.85 -16.85
C LYS A 57 25.93 -13.46 -16.25
N HIS A 58 26.23 -12.42 -17.03
CA HIS A 58 25.86 -11.06 -16.66
C HIS A 58 24.33 -10.99 -16.64
N ARG A 59 23.75 -10.60 -15.49
CA ARG A 59 22.31 -10.47 -15.32
C ARG A 59 21.81 -9.36 -16.25
N SER A 60 20.71 -9.58 -16.97
CA SER A 60 20.10 -8.52 -17.78
C SER A 60 19.75 -7.34 -16.88
N HIS A 61 20.23 -6.14 -17.23
CA HIS A 61 19.90 -4.93 -16.49
C HIS A 61 18.39 -4.67 -16.47
N SER A 62 17.63 -5.09 -17.50
CA SER A 62 16.18 -4.86 -17.55
C SER A 62 15.40 -5.66 -16.51
N SER A 63 15.82 -6.90 -16.21
CA SER A 63 15.12 -7.72 -15.21
C SER A 63 15.37 -7.23 -13.78
N PHE A 64 16.53 -6.60 -13.55
CA PHE A 64 16.87 -6.00 -12.27
C PHE A 64 16.08 -4.70 -12.02
N HIS A 65 15.99 -3.81 -13.00
CA HIS A 65 15.18 -2.59 -12.88
C HIS A 65 13.70 -2.91 -12.71
N HIS A 66 13.16 -3.86 -13.47
CA HIS A 66 11.78 -4.31 -13.31
C HIS A 66 11.53 -4.88 -11.91
N SER A 67 12.46 -5.68 -11.35
CA SER A 67 12.28 -6.19 -9.98
C SER A 67 12.26 -5.09 -8.93
N ILE A 68 13.11 -4.06 -9.07
CA ILE A 68 13.16 -2.92 -8.15
C ILE A 68 11.87 -2.10 -8.24
N GLU A 69 11.39 -1.83 -9.45
CA GLU A 69 10.18 -1.05 -9.67
C GLU A 69 8.96 -1.74 -9.06
N VAL A 70 8.82 -3.05 -9.30
CA VAL A 70 7.75 -3.87 -8.68
C VAL A 70 7.85 -3.86 -7.15
N GLU A 71 9.04 -3.98 -6.58
CA GLU A 71 9.24 -3.98 -5.13
C GLU A 71 8.93 -2.61 -4.52
N SER A 72 9.28 -1.51 -5.22
CA SER A 72 8.93 -0.16 -4.80
C SER A 72 7.41 0.09 -4.81
N GLN A 73 6.71 -0.44 -5.82
CA GLN A 73 5.26 -0.29 -5.92
C GLN A 73 4.53 -1.05 -4.82
N ARG A 74 4.97 -2.28 -4.52
CA ARG A 74 4.41 -3.08 -3.41
C ARG A 74 4.60 -2.40 -2.06
N ALA A 75 5.74 -1.76 -1.81
CA ALA A 75 5.98 -1.02 -0.57
C ALA A 75 5.03 0.19 -0.41
N VAL A 76 4.67 0.87 -1.52
CA VAL A 76 3.69 1.96 -1.50
C VAL A 76 2.28 1.42 -1.21
N GLU A 77 1.89 0.32 -1.85
CA GLU A 77 0.59 -0.33 -1.61
C GLU A 77 0.45 -0.78 -0.14
N GLU A 78 1.49 -1.39 0.43
CA GLU A 78 1.52 -1.82 1.83
C GLU A 78 1.39 -0.64 2.82
N ASP A 79 2.04 0.49 2.55
CA ASP A 79 1.94 1.71 3.37
C ASP A 79 0.53 2.32 3.31
N GLU A 80 -0.07 2.36 2.12
CA GLU A 80 -1.44 2.85 1.94
C GLU A 80 -2.48 1.95 2.60
N ASP A 81 -2.31 0.63 2.51
CA ASP A 81 -3.13 -0.35 3.23
C ASP A 81 -2.97 -0.19 4.75
N PHE A 82 -1.73 -0.02 5.23
CA PHE A 82 -1.44 0.20 6.64
C PHE A 82 -2.11 1.46 7.17
N LYS A 83 -1.99 2.61 6.48
CA LYS A 83 -2.66 3.86 6.86
C LYS A 83 -4.18 3.74 6.86
N THR A 84 -4.73 3.03 5.89
CA THR A 84 -6.18 2.81 5.78
C THR A 84 -6.71 1.97 6.94
N MET A 85 -5.98 0.91 7.33
CA MET A 85 -6.40 -0.01 8.38
C MET A 85 -6.13 0.49 9.80
N ASN A 86 -5.08 1.30 10.01
CA ASN A 86 -4.61 1.66 11.36
C ASN A 86 -4.85 3.13 11.75
N SER A 87 -5.44 3.95 10.88
CA SER A 87 -5.81 5.31 11.26
C SER A 87 -7.19 5.34 11.93
N ARG A 88 -7.25 5.97 13.12
CA ARG A 88 -8.52 6.21 13.80
C ARG A 88 -9.41 7.14 12.96
N PRO A 89 -10.72 6.88 12.86
CA PRO A 89 -11.65 7.77 12.19
C PRO A 89 -11.79 9.10 12.94
N ILE A 90 -12.11 10.16 12.20
CA ILE A 90 -12.38 11.49 12.78
C ILE A 90 -13.88 11.55 13.09
N LEU A 91 -14.20 11.60 14.39
CA LEU A 91 -15.58 11.79 14.87
C LEU A 91 -16.04 13.19 14.50
N SER A 92 -17.20 13.35 13.84
CA SER A 92 -17.76 14.70 13.59
C SER A 92 -18.94 15.05 14.47
N SER A 93 -19.59 14.09 15.12
CA SER A 93 -20.63 14.38 16.11
C SER A 93 -20.29 13.76 17.47
N VAL A 94 -20.91 14.31 18.51
CA VAL A 94 -20.79 13.83 19.91
C VAL A 94 -21.79 12.70 20.19
N HIS A 95 -22.41 12.10 19.15
CA HIS A 95 -23.40 11.06 19.35
C HIS A 95 -22.71 9.79 19.91
N PRO A 96 -23.18 9.20 21.02
CA PRO A 96 -22.51 8.07 21.67
C PRO A 96 -22.25 6.88 20.73
N ILE A 97 -23.12 6.69 19.74
CA ILE A 97 -22.98 5.63 18.74
C ILE A 97 -21.79 5.85 17.78
N GLU A 98 -21.47 7.10 17.43
CA GLU A 98 -20.28 7.41 16.62
C GLU A 98 -19.00 7.12 17.41
N VAL A 99 -19.00 7.38 18.72
CA VAL A 99 -17.86 7.08 19.59
C VAL A 99 -17.57 5.58 19.64
N GLU A 100 -18.60 4.75 19.81
CA GLU A 100 -18.46 3.29 19.83
C GLU A 100 -18.10 2.72 18.46
N ALA A 101 -18.78 3.19 17.39
CA ALA A 101 -18.47 2.76 16.03
C ALA A 101 -17.03 3.14 15.63
N GLY A 102 -16.55 4.33 16.01
CA GLY A 102 -15.20 4.80 15.70
C GLY A 102 -14.08 4.06 16.44
N GLN A 103 -14.41 3.36 17.54
CA GLN A 103 -13.46 2.50 18.24
C GLN A 103 -13.35 1.12 17.60
N CYS A 104 -14.46 0.59 17.06
CA CYS A 104 -14.51 -0.77 16.52
C CYS A 104 -14.21 -0.85 15.01
N TYR A 105 -14.39 0.25 14.27
CA TYR A 105 -14.27 0.26 12.82
C TYR A 105 -12.99 0.91 12.30
N THR A 106 -12.49 0.38 11.18
CA THR A 106 -11.48 1.08 10.36
C THR A 106 -12.08 2.37 9.81
N ARG A 107 -11.23 3.32 9.41
CA ARG A 107 -11.66 4.61 8.87
C ARG A 107 -12.69 4.45 7.73
N LYS A 108 -12.41 3.60 6.74
CA LYS A 108 -13.32 3.39 5.58
C LYS A 108 -14.68 2.84 6.01
N MET A 109 -14.71 1.86 6.92
CA MET A 109 -15.98 1.31 7.42
C MET A 109 -16.75 2.35 8.22
N PHE A 110 -16.05 3.16 9.03
CA PHE A 110 -16.67 4.25 9.78
C PHE A 110 -17.26 5.32 8.86
N ASP A 111 -16.58 5.69 7.78
CA ASP A 111 -17.08 6.67 6.82
C ASP A 111 -18.37 6.18 6.13
N THR A 112 -18.45 4.89 5.77
CA THR A 112 -19.67 4.27 5.24
C THR A 112 -20.78 4.28 6.29
N PHE A 113 -20.50 3.80 7.50
CA PHE A 113 -21.45 3.83 8.62
C PHE A 113 -22.01 5.22 8.86
N LYS A 114 -21.13 6.22 8.91
CA LYS A 114 -21.50 7.60 9.19
C LYS A 114 -22.38 8.18 8.10
N LYS A 115 -22.10 7.88 6.82
CA LYS A 115 -22.94 8.29 5.70
C LYS A 115 -24.34 7.71 5.85
N GLU A 116 -24.46 6.40 6.02
CA GLU A 116 -25.74 5.71 6.16
C GLU A 116 -26.51 6.18 7.40
N TRP A 117 -25.80 6.33 8.52
CA TRP A 117 -26.36 6.83 9.77
C TRP A 117 -26.92 8.24 9.58
N THR A 118 -26.14 9.14 8.98
CA THR A 118 -26.57 10.53 8.73
C THR A 118 -27.80 10.55 7.82
N GLU A 119 -27.78 9.81 6.71
CA GLU A 119 -28.92 9.69 5.79
C GLU A 119 -30.18 9.15 6.50
N ALA A 120 -30.01 8.16 7.40
CA ALA A 120 -31.12 7.60 8.16
C ALA A 120 -31.71 8.59 9.17
N ILE A 121 -30.87 9.35 9.88
CA ILE A 121 -31.33 10.27 10.93
C ILE A 121 -31.82 11.62 10.38
N THR A 122 -31.29 12.11 9.25
CA THR A 122 -31.69 13.43 8.72
C THR A 122 -33.15 13.46 8.31
N ASN A 123 -33.71 12.31 7.94
CA ASN A 123 -35.11 12.19 7.53
C ASN A 123 -36.04 11.84 8.69
N LEU A 124 -35.52 11.54 9.89
CA LEU A 124 -36.32 11.21 11.07
C LEU A 124 -36.69 12.46 11.86
N THR A 125 -37.95 12.56 12.27
CA THR A 125 -38.47 13.66 13.09
C THR A 125 -39.50 13.16 14.09
N HIS A 126 -39.89 14.02 15.03
CA HIS A 126 -40.88 13.71 16.04
C HIS A 126 -41.82 14.89 16.34
N GLU A 127 -43.01 14.56 16.81
CA GLU A 127 -44.00 15.50 17.35
C GLU A 127 -44.38 15.07 18.76
N THR A 128 -44.48 16.04 19.69
CA THR A 128 -44.96 15.75 21.04
C THR A 128 -46.48 15.66 21.01
N ILE A 129 -47.03 14.51 21.41
CA ILE A 129 -48.48 14.30 21.48
C ILE A 129 -49.01 14.64 22.86
N GLY A 130 -48.24 14.30 23.90
CA GLY A 130 -48.61 14.54 25.29
C GLY A 130 -47.40 14.42 26.19
N LYS A 131 -47.34 15.27 27.22
CA LYS A 131 -46.29 15.26 28.21
C LYS A 131 -46.89 15.51 29.59
N THR A 132 -46.83 14.50 30.44
CA THR A 132 -47.14 14.58 31.86
C THR A 132 -45.86 14.42 32.67
N ILE A 133 -45.98 14.45 34.00
CA ILE A 133 -44.83 14.26 34.91
C ILE A 133 -44.32 12.81 34.80
N GLU A 134 -45.22 11.84 34.70
CA GLU A 134 -44.88 10.41 34.71
C GLU A 134 -44.67 9.83 33.29
N GLU A 135 -45.27 10.44 32.27
CA GLU A 135 -45.31 9.86 30.93
C GLU A 135 -45.16 10.91 29.82
N SER A 136 -44.30 10.64 28.85
CA SER A 136 -44.13 11.45 27.64
C SER A 136 -44.42 10.61 26.41
N THR A 137 -45.37 11.04 25.58
CA THR A 137 -45.76 10.37 24.35
C THR A 137 -45.39 11.21 23.14
N TYR A 138 -44.68 10.58 22.22
CA TYR A 138 -44.20 11.17 20.97
C TYR A 138 -44.71 10.40 19.77
N ARG A 139 -44.88 11.11 18.67
CA ARG A 139 -45.12 10.54 17.35
C ARG A 139 -43.86 10.68 16.55
N VAL A 140 -43.29 9.57 16.10
CA VAL A 140 -42.01 9.53 15.39
C VAL A 140 -42.21 8.95 13.99
N GLY A 141 -41.51 9.51 13.01
CA GLY A 141 -41.58 9.06 11.63
C GLY A 141 -40.65 9.82 10.72
N GLN A 142 -40.70 9.48 9.43
CA GLN A 142 -39.91 10.15 8.40
C GLN A 142 -40.65 11.37 7.86
N LEU A 143 -39.91 12.46 7.58
CA LEU A 143 -40.46 13.75 7.15
C LEU A 143 -41.26 13.66 5.84
N ASP A 144 -40.85 12.77 4.94
CA ASP A 144 -41.43 12.52 3.62
C ASP A 144 -42.52 11.44 3.61
N VAL A 145 -42.79 10.81 4.76
CA VAL A 145 -43.80 9.76 4.90
C VAL A 145 -45.08 10.32 5.55
N ASP A 146 -46.24 9.95 4.98
CA ASP A 146 -47.55 10.32 5.52
C ASP A 146 -47.66 9.98 7.02
N LYS A 147 -48.08 10.96 7.80
CA LYS A 147 -48.25 10.87 9.26
C LYS A 147 -49.11 9.68 9.69
N LYS A 148 -49.99 9.13 8.86
CA LYS A 148 -50.76 7.92 9.23
C LYS A 148 -49.89 6.69 9.49
N TYR A 149 -48.67 6.64 8.93
CA TYR A 149 -47.72 5.55 9.12
C TYR A 149 -46.71 5.80 10.25
N TRP A 150 -46.74 6.99 10.86
CA TRP A 150 -45.87 7.31 11.98
C TRP A 150 -46.25 6.51 13.22
N ARG A 151 -45.25 6.15 14.02
CA ARG A 151 -45.45 5.35 15.23
C ARG A 151 -45.53 6.24 16.46
N SER A 152 -46.38 5.84 17.40
CA SER A 152 -46.41 6.46 18.73
C SER A 152 -45.46 5.70 19.65
N VAL A 153 -44.61 6.43 20.36
CA VAL A 153 -43.69 5.91 21.36
C VAL A 153 -43.97 6.63 22.67
N THR A 154 -44.15 5.84 23.72
CA THR A 154 -44.47 6.33 25.05
C THR A 154 -43.34 5.97 26.00
N PHE A 155 -42.76 6.98 26.64
CA PHE A 155 -41.72 6.83 27.64
C PHE A 155 -42.34 7.09 29.00
N ARG A 156 -42.17 6.13 29.91
CA ARG A 156 -42.51 6.30 31.33
C ARG A 156 -41.24 6.67 32.06
N SER A 157 -41.28 7.80 32.75
CA SER A 157 -40.21 8.15 33.68
C SER A 157 -40.34 7.20 34.87
N LEU A 158 -39.25 6.48 35.17
CA LEU A 158 -39.13 5.79 36.45
C LEU A 158 -38.56 6.84 37.40
N ASP A 159 -39.37 7.30 38.35
CA ASP A 159 -38.90 8.15 39.46
C ASP A 159 -37.72 7.49 40.21
#